data_AF-A0A7Y4QL79-F1
#
_entry.id   AF-A0A7Y4QL79-F1
#
_cell.length_a   1.000
_cell.length_b   1.000
_cell.length_c   1.000
_cell.angle_alpha   90.00
_cell.angle_beta   90.00
_cell.angle_gamma   90.00
#
_symmetry.space_group_name_H-M   'P 1'
#
loop_
_entity.id
_entity.type
_entity.pdbx_description
1 polymer ?
#
loop_
_entity_poly.entity_id
_entity_poly.type
_entity_poly.pdbx_seq_one_letter_code
_entity_poly.pdbx_strand_id
1 'polypeptide(L)'
;MKNQIRSKCLRLGAVCLFALTTSVAVASDSSAIRFSLENTGVDTNAAGAVTMAFSPKSSQVVVKASNLTPGQNYTLFVGVIPELTAAADSKGRWNATFRTPPKSSGALLDFDPRGLVVALNDGNTNVLQALVSRTGEPSGSRVSEKTEISDDSAKALLTFQTQPKGRRIFTVKLSGVSGSNWVLYVNGLPVGNVTVSKGRGSATFDSSPSSSKSQLLTFDPRGLVVDIAQSTNLIFTGSCEARIKNVNLASPSLQLASIPSTGLDSDATAKAKLRVDDKARRKFSVEIEDVPVGAYQFFANEVLLGNINVVTYPGGTHGEIEFSSRDDSGDELPLTFDPTNSTFSIQQGASVYFQGAIAFSNTGGSNEPPAELDEILSSTGLDGDASGHARYRIRDNGRRDFNVEIEDVLVGSYPLFVGGVQRGSISVVSVAGKVQGEIEFSNPVESGKSLLNFDPRGQLIEVKNASGTFFSHLFGGSGTGGSSNSVFVVPMDLSLPLFNTGIATGATAKAQFKRKDNGDRNFEVEIEDAPLGSYNLIVGGISRATINVVSDGFGGTRGQVEFDSDSPQNGEILLDFDPLGQLIELIHNGESYFAREFPTAN
;
A
#
# COMPACT_ATOMS: atom_id res chain seq x y z
N MET A 1 13.94 42.69 -67.30
CA MET A 1 14.44 41.32 -67.52
C MET A 1 15.40 40.95 -66.40
N LYS A 2 15.09 39.82 -65.73
CA LYS A 2 15.89 39.00 -64.80
C LYS A 2 16.30 39.57 -63.42
N ASN A 3 15.48 39.14 -62.45
CA ASN A 3 15.69 39.04 -61.01
C ASN A 3 16.97 38.27 -60.63
N GLN A 4 17.67 38.71 -59.58
CA GLN A 4 18.46 37.84 -58.72
C GLN A 4 17.79 37.73 -57.34
N ILE A 5 17.41 36.50 -57.01
CA ILE A 5 16.84 36.09 -55.72
C ILE A 5 18.00 35.74 -54.79
N ARG A 6 18.12 36.46 -53.67
CA ARG A 6 18.90 36.01 -52.50
C ARG A 6 18.07 35.02 -51.70
N SER A 7 18.58 33.80 -51.56
CA SER A 7 18.08 32.75 -50.66
C SER A 7 18.09 33.24 -49.21
N LYS A 8 16.92 33.36 -48.58
CA LYS A 8 16.76 33.44 -47.13
C LYS A 8 16.57 32.02 -46.59
N CYS A 9 17.45 31.61 -45.67
CA CYS A 9 17.25 30.44 -44.81
C CYS A 9 15.97 30.61 -43.99
N LEU A 10 14.96 29.80 -44.28
CA LEU A 10 13.76 29.65 -43.45
C LEU A 10 14.09 28.65 -42.34
N ARG A 11 14.07 29.10 -41.08
CA ARG A 11 14.08 28.22 -39.90
C ARG A 11 12.76 27.44 -39.88
N LEU A 12 12.81 26.12 -40.07
CA LEU A 12 11.69 25.22 -39.78
C LEU A 12 11.50 25.18 -38.26
N GLY A 13 10.49 25.89 -37.76
CA GLY A 13 9.94 25.66 -36.43
C GLY A 13 9.11 24.38 -36.47
N ALA A 14 9.50 23.36 -35.71
CA ALA A 14 8.71 22.15 -35.52
C ALA A 14 7.42 22.50 -34.76
N VAL A 15 6.33 22.65 -35.51
CA VAL A 15 4.96 22.68 -34.98
C VAL A 15 4.58 21.23 -34.66
N CYS A 16 4.54 20.87 -33.38
CA CYS A 16 3.92 19.61 -32.94
C CYS A 16 2.40 19.75 -33.09
N LEU A 17 1.88 19.16 -34.16
CA LEU A 17 0.46 19.04 -34.49
C LEU A 17 -0.17 17.98 -33.56
N PHE A 18 -1.07 18.38 -32.67
CA PHE A 18 -1.90 17.44 -31.90
C PHE A 18 -2.99 16.88 -32.83
N ALA A 19 -2.83 15.63 -33.24
CA ALA A 19 -3.91 14.88 -33.88
C ALA A 19 -4.93 14.46 -32.81
N LEU A 20 -6.14 15.02 -32.87
CA LEU A 20 -7.31 14.43 -32.21
C LEU A 20 -7.59 13.09 -32.88
N THR A 21 -7.21 12.01 -32.20
CA THR A 21 -7.73 10.67 -32.48
C THR A 21 -8.75 10.36 -31.40
N THR A 22 -10.00 10.17 -31.81
CA THR A 22 -11.05 9.58 -30.96
C THR A 22 -10.64 8.15 -30.66
N SER A 23 -9.99 7.96 -29.51
CA SER A 23 -9.60 6.66 -28.98
C SER A 23 -10.56 6.27 -27.85
N VAL A 24 -11.00 5.03 -27.94
CA VAL A 24 -11.84 4.32 -26.98
C VAL A 24 -11.21 4.40 -25.58
N ALA A 25 -12.04 4.64 -24.56
CA ALA A 25 -11.63 4.95 -23.19
C ALA A 25 -10.59 3.97 -22.62
N VAL A 26 -9.33 4.42 -22.48
CA VAL A 26 -8.35 3.78 -21.60
C VAL A 26 -7.41 4.84 -20.99
N ALA A 27 -7.81 5.42 -19.85
CA ALA A 27 -6.91 5.98 -18.83
C ALA A 27 -7.73 6.40 -17.59
N SER A 28 -7.85 5.51 -16.60
CA SER A 28 -8.46 5.82 -15.31
C SER A 28 -7.45 6.55 -14.41
N ASP A 29 -6.22 6.02 -14.33
CA ASP A 29 -5.10 6.62 -13.58
C ASP A 29 -3.95 7.06 -14.50
N SER A 30 -3.43 8.26 -14.25
CA SER A 30 -2.23 8.75 -14.94
C SER A 30 -1.56 9.90 -14.19
N SER A 31 -0.23 9.92 -14.17
CA SER A 31 0.54 11.09 -13.73
C SER A 31 1.47 11.59 -14.84
N ALA A 32 1.62 12.91 -14.94
CA ALA A 32 2.67 13.56 -15.69
C ALA A 32 3.31 14.67 -14.83
N ILE A 33 4.55 14.47 -14.44
CA ILE A 33 5.30 15.40 -13.58
C ILE A 33 6.58 15.85 -14.30
N ARG A 34 6.87 17.14 -14.25
CA ARG A 34 8.12 17.71 -14.74
C ARG A 34 8.57 18.87 -13.88
N PHE A 35 9.81 18.82 -13.43
CA PHE A 35 10.44 19.89 -12.65
C PHE A 35 11.94 19.93 -12.94
N SER A 36 12.56 21.07 -12.59
CA SER A 36 14.02 21.22 -12.58
C SER A 36 14.55 20.78 -11.23
N LEU A 37 15.72 20.14 -11.21
CA LEU A 37 16.48 19.98 -9.97
C LEU A 37 17.12 21.33 -9.63
N GLU A 38 17.02 21.73 -8.38
CA GLU A 38 17.62 22.96 -7.86
C GLU A 38 19.11 22.73 -7.61
N ASN A 39 19.92 23.71 -7.98
CA ASN A 39 21.37 23.67 -7.78
C ASN A 39 21.69 24.03 -6.32
N THR A 40 22.47 23.18 -5.66
CA THR A 40 22.83 23.38 -4.24
C THR A 40 23.98 24.39 -4.04
N GLY A 41 24.63 24.80 -5.13
CA GLY A 41 25.78 25.70 -5.14
C GLY A 41 27.14 24.98 -5.17
N VAL A 42 27.17 23.66 -5.04
CA VAL A 42 28.41 22.86 -5.05
C VAL A 42 29.07 22.86 -6.43
N ASP A 43 28.28 22.60 -7.48
CA ASP A 43 28.67 22.79 -8.87
C ASP A 43 27.75 23.83 -9.47
N THR A 44 28.16 25.09 -9.49
CA THR A 44 27.32 26.23 -9.88
C THR A 44 26.84 26.20 -11.34
N ASN A 45 27.43 25.34 -12.19
CA ASN A 45 27.01 25.19 -13.58
C ASN A 45 26.07 24.00 -13.79
N ALA A 46 26.01 23.08 -12.82
CA ALA A 46 25.16 21.91 -12.89
C ALA A 46 23.69 22.31 -13.08
N ALA A 47 23.03 21.62 -14.00
CA ALA A 47 21.61 21.77 -14.23
C ALA A 47 20.99 20.39 -14.39
N GLY A 48 19.80 20.21 -13.83
CA GLY A 48 19.08 18.96 -13.95
C GLY A 48 17.59 19.14 -14.12
N ALA A 49 16.95 18.11 -14.68
CA ALA A 49 15.52 18.03 -14.79
C ALA A 49 15.04 16.59 -14.64
N VAL A 50 13.86 16.44 -14.06
CA VAL A 50 13.18 15.17 -13.91
C VAL A 50 11.88 15.21 -14.69
N THR A 51 11.57 14.11 -15.38
CA THR A 51 10.29 13.89 -16.05
C THR A 51 9.76 12.53 -15.65
N MET A 52 8.53 12.50 -15.15
CA MET A 52 7.86 11.28 -14.73
C MET A 52 6.56 11.13 -15.49
N ALA A 53 6.26 9.90 -15.88
CA ALA A 53 4.97 9.54 -16.42
C ALA A 53 4.54 8.23 -15.78
N PHE A 54 3.39 8.22 -15.10
CA PHE A 54 2.90 7.06 -14.38
C PHE A 54 1.57 6.60 -14.95
N SER A 55 1.41 5.28 -15.06
CA SER A 55 0.13 4.64 -15.32
C SER A 55 0.19 3.17 -14.88
N PRO A 56 -0.96 2.51 -14.65
CA PRO A 56 -0.98 1.08 -14.34
C PRO A 56 -0.35 0.17 -15.41
N LYS A 57 -0.27 0.64 -16.67
CA LYS A 57 0.29 -0.13 -17.79
C LYS A 57 1.79 0.05 -17.94
N SER A 58 2.27 1.27 -17.76
CA SER A 58 3.69 1.60 -17.85
C SER A 58 3.97 2.90 -17.12
N SER A 59 5.05 2.88 -16.34
CA SER A 59 5.54 4.02 -15.58
C SER A 59 7.03 4.22 -15.86
N GLN A 60 7.46 5.48 -15.85
CA GLN A 60 8.85 5.85 -16.06
C GLN A 60 9.24 7.06 -15.21
N VAL A 61 10.49 7.05 -14.75
CA VAL A 61 11.19 8.23 -14.21
C VAL A 61 12.43 8.45 -15.07
N VAL A 62 12.57 9.66 -15.60
CA VAL A 62 13.73 10.06 -16.41
C VAL A 62 14.41 11.23 -15.72
N VAL A 63 15.66 11.04 -15.35
CA VAL A 63 16.50 12.08 -14.77
C VAL A 63 17.59 12.43 -15.77
N LYS A 64 17.78 13.72 -16.02
CA LYS A 64 18.85 14.23 -16.88
C LYS A 64 19.56 15.36 -16.17
N ALA A 65 20.88 15.30 -16.16
CA ALA A 65 21.74 16.37 -15.69
C ALA A 65 22.81 16.70 -16.73
N SER A 66 23.28 17.94 -16.70
CA SER A 66 24.26 18.48 -17.64
C SER A 66 25.20 19.46 -16.96
N ASN A 67 26.32 19.73 -17.60
CA ASN A 67 27.41 20.58 -17.09
C ASN A 67 28.04 20.04 -15.80
N LEU A 68 27.98 18.72 -15.61
CA LEU A 68 28.66 18.03 -14.52
C LEU A 68 30.14 17.83 -14.86
N THR A 69 30.94 17.48 -13.85
CA THR A 69 32.35 17.12 -14.05
C THR A 69 32.46 15.84 -14.87
N PRO A 70 33.07 15.86 -16.08
CA PRO A 70 33.16 14.68 -16.95
C PRO A 70 33.92 13.53 -16.27
N GLY A 71 33.40 12.31 -16.38
CA GLY A 71 34.01 11.10 -15.80
C GLY A 71 33.81 10.92 -14.30
N GLN A 72 33.31 11.94 -13.58
CA GLN A 72 32.96 11.83 -12.16
C GLN A 72 31.74 10.93 -11.99
N ASN A 73 31.77 10.03 -11.00
CA ASN A 73 30.62 9.24 -10.59
C ASN A 73 29.63 10.10 -9.81
N TYR A 74 28.37 9.98 -10.18
CA TYR A 74 27.26 10.57 -9.47
C TYR A 74 26.26 9.50 -9.07
N THR A 75 25.77 9.58 -7.83
CA THR A 75 24.73 8.70 -7.29
C THR A 75 23.41 9.46 -7.23
N LEU A 76 22.38 8.90 -7.85
CA LEU A 76 21.01 9.36 -7.69
C LEU A 76 20.44 8.79 -6.39
N PHE A 77 19.95 9.67 -5.53
CA PHE A 77 19.20 9.33 -4.33
C PHE A 77 17.73 9.69 -4.51
N VAL A 78 16.85 8.83 -3.97
CA VAL A 78 15.42 9.09 -3.78
C VAL A 78 15.13 8.96 -2.29
N GLY A 79 14.84 10.08 -1.65
CA GLY A 79 14.92 10.16 -0.19
C GLY A 79 16.35 9.89 0.27
N VAL A 80 16.54 8.84 1.06
CA VAL A 80 17.85 8.38 1.55
C VAL A 80 18.40 7.17 0.79
N ILE A 81 17.62 6.60 -0.14
CA ILE A 81 17.97 5.35 -0.82
C ILE A 81 18.78 5.69 -2.10
N PRO A 82 19.99 5.10 -2.28
CA PRO A 82 20.74 5.23 -3.53
C PRO A 82 20.14 4.31 -4.61
N GLU A 83 19.71 4.90 -5.73
CA GLU A 83 19.03 4.20 -6.82
C GLU A 83 19.96 3.83 -7.98
N LEU A 84 20.94 4.69 -8.29
CA LEU A 84 21.88 4.45 -9.40
C LEU A 84 23.13 5.28 -9.25
N THR A 85 24.30 4.65 -9.34
CA THR A 85 25.59 5.32 -9.51
C THR A 85 26.08 5.16 -10.94
N ALA A 86 26.43 6.28 -11.59
CA ALA A 86 27.03 6.27 -12.92
C ALA A 86 27.91 7.49 -13.15
N ALA A 87 28.93 7.34 -14.01
CA ALA A 87 29.79 8.45 -14.40
C ALA A 87 29.07 9.42 -15.37
N ALA A 88 29.32 10.72 -15.23
CA ALA A 88 28.96 11.68 -16.26
C ALA A 88 29.79 11.43 -17.54
N ASP A 89 29.18 11.58 -18.72
CA ASP A 89 29.86 11.38 -20.00
C ASP A 89 30.95 12.44 -20.26
N SER A 90 31.69 12.28 -21.36
CA SER A 90 32.75 13.22 -21.75
C SER A 90 32.27 14.65 -22.03
N LYS A 91 30.95 14.88 -22.10
CA LYS A 91 30.32 16.19 -22.25
C LYS A 91 29.68 16.68 -20.94
N GLY A 92 29.95 16.03 -19.81
CA GLY A 92 29.37 16.37 -18.51
C GLY A 92 27.87 16.08 -18.44
N ARG A 93 27.36 15.12 -19.23
CA ARG A 93 25.95 14.73 -19.20
C ARG A 93 25.77 13.45 -18.42
N TRP A 94 24.75 13.43 -17.58
CA TRP A 94 24.35 12.26 -16.82
C TRP A 94 22.86 11.99 -17.08
N ASN A 95 22.50 10.72 -17.23
CA ASN A 95 21.11 10.35 -17.50
C ASN A 95 20.78 8.99 -16.92
N ALA A 96 19.56 8.89 -16.38
CA ALA A 96 18.99 7.65 -15.89
C ALA A 96 17.55 7.54 -16.35
N THR A 97 17.10 6.31 -16.59
CA THR A 97 15.71 6.01 -16.94
C THR A 97 15.29 4.74 -16.22
N PHE A 98 14.37 4.90 -15.28
CA PHE A 98 13.74 3.82 -14.52
C PHE A 98 12.39 3.51 -15.14
N ARG A 99 12.02 2.23 -15.29
CA ARG A 99 10.76 1.82 -15.92
C ARG A 99 10.13 0.61 -15.24
N THR A 100 8.81 0.61 -15.19
CA THR A 100 8.01 -0.60 -14.98
C THR A 100 6.93 -0.70 -16.08
N PRO A 101 6.78 -1.84 -16.77
CA PRO A 101 7.71 -2.98 -16.77
C PRO A 101 9.12 -2.59 -17.26
N PRO A 102 10.18 -3.28 -16.81
CA PRO A 102 11.54 -2.99 -17.24
C PRO A 102 11.72 -3.34 -18.74
N LYS A 103 12.69 -2.68 -19.39
CA LYS A 103 13.20 -3.10 -20.71
C LYS A 103 14.43 -3.98 -20.50
N SER A 104 14.77 -4.83 -21.47
CA SER A 104 16.00 -5.64 -21.43
C SER A 104 17.20 -4.72 -21.17
N SER A 105 17.81 -4.82 -19.98
CA SER A 105 18.91 -3.99 -19.45
C SER A 105 18.59 -2.56 -18.98
N GLY A 106 17.33 -2.18 -18.81
CA GLY A 106 16.94 -0.89 -18.21
C GLY A 106 16.83 -0.98 -16.69
N ALA A 107 17.10 0.13 -15.98
CA ALA A 107 16.84 0.20 -14.55
C ALA A 107 15.35 0.01 -14.27
N LEU A 108 15.04 -0.86 -13.30
CA LEU A 108 13.67 -1.10 -12.84
C LEU A 108 13.18 0.15 -12.10
N LEU A 109 11.92 0.55 -12.32
CA LEU A 109 11.27 1.50 -11.43
C LEU A 109 10.57 0.71 -10.34
N ASP A 110 11.15 0.70 -9.15
CA ASP A 110 10.67 -0.01 -7.96
C ASP A 110 10.47 0.91 -6.74
N PHE A 111 10.60 2.22 -6.95
CA PHE A 111 10.35 3.28 -5.97
C PHE A 111 9.28 4.27 -6.45
N ASP A 112 8.54 4.87 -5.51
CA ASP A 112 7.67 6.02 -5.78
C ASP A 112 8.37 7.29 -5.27
N PRO A 113 8.83 8.19 -6.16
CA PRO A 113 9.60 9.35 -5.73
C PRO A 113 8.73 10.47 -5.13
N ARG A 114 7.40 10.39 -5.23
CA ARG A 114 6.51 11.47 -4.77
C ARG A 114 6.59 11.65 -3.26
N GLY A 115 6.69 12.90 -2.83
CA GLY A 115 6.90 13.26 -1.42
C GLY A 115 8.32 13.12 -0.92
N LEU A 116 9.25 12.63 -1.74
CA LEU A 116 10.65 12.49 -1.40
C LEU A 116 11.49 13.56 -2.11
N VAL A 117 12.70 13.76 -1.59
CA VAL A 117 13.73 14.55 -2.26
C VAL A 117 14.45 13.66 -3.26
N VAL A 118 14.50 14.06 -4.52
CA VAL A 118 15.39 13.45 -5.52
C VAL A 118 16.66 14.26 -5.56
N ALA A 119 17.81 13.63 -5.35
CA ALA A 119 19.11 14.30 -5.30
C ALA A 119 20.16 13.59 -6.18
N LEU A 120 21.02 14.36 -6.82
CA LEU A 120 22.23 13.86 -7.48
C LEU A 120 23.43 14.23 -6.61
N ASN A 121 24.17 13.23 -6.15
CA ASN A 121 25.29 13.36 -5.22
C ASN A 121 26.61 12.99 -5.91
N ASP A 122 27.69 13.72 -5.63
CA ASP A 122 29.00 13.53 -6.26
C ASP A 122 29.94 12.55 -5.53
N GLY A 123 29.45 11.89 -4.48
CA GLY A 123 30.21 11.05 -3.56
C GLY A 123 30.49 11.71 -2.21
N ASN A 124 30.34 13.05 -2.11
CA ASN A 124 30.51 13.81 -0.89
C ASN A 124 29.22 14.56 -0.49
N THR A 125 28.57 15.21 -1.46
CA THR A 125 27.42 16.09 -1.21
C THR A 125 26.46 16.13 -2.39
N ASN A 126 25.24 16.59 -2.14
CA ASN A 126 24.24 16.77 -3.18
C ASN A 126 24.63 17.98 -4.04
N VAL A 127 24.75 17.80 -5.35
CA VAL A 127 24.98 18.87 -6.33
C VAL A 127 23.68 19.45 -6.89
N LEU A 128 22.65 18.60 -6.99
CA LEU A 128 21.32 18.94 -7.50
C LEU A 128 20.28 18.25 -6.62
N GLN A 129 19.19 18.92 -6.26
CA GLN A 129 18.09 18.29 -5.51
C GLN A 129 16.74 18.96 -5.74
N ALA A 130 15.64 18.24 -5.51
CA ALA A 130 14.30 18.83 -5.46
C ALA A 130 13.29 17.92 -4.76
N LEU A 131 12.30 18.52 -4.09
CA LEU A 131 11.12 17.81 -3.59
C LEU A 131 10.16 17.47 -4.74
N VAL A 132 9.68 16.23 -4.78
CA VAL A 132 8.81 15.75 -5.84
C VAL A 132 7.33 15.86 -5.46
N SER A 133 6.56 16.59 -6.27
CA SER A 133 5.09 16.56 -6.29
C SER A 133 4.41 16.71 -4.92
N ARG A 134 4.83 17.73 -4.15
CA ARG A 134 4.28 18.13 -2.84
C ARG A 134 4.37 19.64 -2.64
N THR A 135 3.80 20.14 -1.55
CA THR A 135 4.07 21.49 -1.04
C THR A 135 5.57 21.70 -0.87
N GLY A 136 6.14 22.71 -1.54
CA GLY A 136 7.58 22.96 -1.57
C GLY A 136 8.29 22.45 -2.84
N GLU A 137 7.56 21.90 -3.81
CA GLU A 137 8.14 21.55 -5.12
C GLU A 137 8.72 22.78 -5.85
N PRO A 138 9.76 22.60 -6.70
CA PRO A 138 10.45 23.70 -7.36
C PRO A 138 9.52 24.62 -8.15
N SER A 139 9.88 25.90 -8.20
CA SER A 139 9.16 26.86 -9.05
C SER A 139 9.18 26.43 -10.53
N GLY A 140 8.05 26.64 -11.23
CA GLY A 140 7.91 26.22 -12.63
C GLY A 140 7.58 24.74 -12.84
N SER A 141 7.43 23.96 -11.77
CA SER A 141 6.94 22.59 -11.82
C SER A 141 5.62 22.48 -12.59
N ARG A 142 5.49 21.38 -13.34
CA ARG A 142 4.27 20.99 -14.02
C ARG A 142 3.84 19.65 -13.49
N VAL A 143 2.66 19.59 -12.91
CA VAL A 143 2.09 18.37 -12.34
C VAL A 143 0.71 18.18 -12.94
N SER A 144 0.39 16.97 -13.33
CA SER A 144 -0.96 16.52 -13.63
C SER A 144 -1.12 15.13 -13.05
N GLU A 145 -1.75 15.02 -11.89
CA GLU A 145 -2.10 13.78 -11.22
C GLU A 145 -3.57 13.48 -11.48
N LYS A 146 -3.88 12.26 -11.90
CA LYS A 146 -5.24 11.80 -12.18
C LYS A 146 -5.44 10.40 -11.60
N THR A 147 -6.48 10.25 -10.79
CA THR A 147 -6.83 8.98 -10.14
C THR A 147 -8.33 8.72 -10.28
N GLU A 148 -8.69 7.50 -10.66
CA GLU A 148 -10.08 7.04 -10.64
C GLU A 148 -10.30 6.14 -9.42
N ILE A 149 -11.26 6.52 -8.59
CA ILE A 149 -11.81 5.70 -7.52
C ILE A 149 -13.14 5.15 -8.04
N SER A 150 -13.34 3.85 -7.93
CA SER A 150 -14.57 3.19 -8.37
C SER A 150 -15.22 2.48 -7.19
N ASP A 151 -16.53 2.51 -7.18
CA ASP A 151 -17.44 1.71 -6.37
C ASP A 151 -18.40 1.02 -7.37
N ASP A 152 -18.92 -0.17 -7.09
CA ASP A 152 -19.55 -1.13 -8.04
C ASP A 152 -20.17 -0.54 -9.33
N SER A 153 -21.00 0.50 -9.19
CA SER A 153 -21.68 1.19 -10.30
C SER A 153 -21.34 2.68 -10.47
N ALA A 154 -20.52 3.25 -9.59
CA ALA A 154 -20.22 4.67 -9.52
C ALA A 154 -18.71 4.94 -9.62
N LYS A 155 -18.35 6.14 -10.08
CA LYS A 155 -16.93 6.52 -10.25
C LYS A 155 -16.69 7.95 -9.79
N ALA A 156 -15.56 8.14 -9.14
CA ALA A 156 -14.99 9.44 -8.84
C ALA A 156 -13.64 9.59 -9.56
N LEU A 157 -13.52 10.66 -10.34
CA LEU A 157 -12.27 11.05 -10.97
C LEU A 157 -11.69 12.26 -10.25
N LEU A 158 -10.53 12.06 -9.65
CA LEU A 158 -9.72 13.09 -9.03
C LEU A 158 -8.70 13.60 -10.06
N THR A 159 -8.49 14.90 -10.13
CA THR A 159 -7.46 15.50 -10.99
C THR A 159 -6.83 16.70 -10.30
N PHE A 160 -5.55 16.61 -9.97
CA PHE A 160 -4.76 17.71 -9.45
C PHE A 160 -3.76 18.20 -10.50
N GLN A 161 -3.62 19.52 -10.63
CA GLN A 161 -2.70 20.13 -11.58
C GLN A 161 -1.92 21.29 -10.98
N THR A 162 -0.61 21.31 -11.18
CA THR A 162 0.24 22.51 -11.01
C THR A 162 0.61 23.06 -12.39
N GLN A 163 0.28 24.34 -12.64
CA GLN A 163 0.63 25.06 -13.86
C GLN A 163 1.99 25.78 -13.70
N PRO A 164 2.68 26.15 -14.81
CA PRO A 164 4.04 26.73 -14.76
C PRO A 164 4.23 28.02 -13.95
N LYS A 165 3.15 28.68 -13.54
CA LYS A 165 3.16 29.89 -12.69
C LYS A 165 2.72 29.61 -11.25
N GLY A 166 2.71 28.34 -10.84
CA GLY A 166 2.30 27.92 -9.48
C GLY A 166 0.79 27.90 -9.24
N ARG A 167 -0.05 28.21 -10.24
CA ARG A 167 -1.50 28.04 -10.13
C ARG A 167 -1.83 26.56 -9.99
N ARG A 168 -2.59 26.23 -8.95
CA ARG A 168 -3.00 24.87 -8.60
C ARG A 168 -4.49 24.71 -8.79
N ILE A 169 -4.90 23.58 -9.37
CA ILE A 169 -6.31 23.25 -9.62
C ILE A 169 -6.54 21.81 -9.18
N PHE A 170 -7.56 21.60 -8.36
CA PHE A 170 -8.06 20.28 -8.01
C PHE A 170 -9.50 20.14 -8.49
N THR A 171 -9.79 19.06 -9.22
CA THR A 171 -11.13 18.79 -9.74
C THR A 171 -11.58 17.40 -9.31
N VAL A 172 -12.83 17.31 -8.87
CA VAL A 172 -13.55 16.07 -8.59
C VAL A 172 -14.67 15.96 -9.60
N LYS A 173 -14.77 14.81 -10.28
CA LYS A 173 -15.90 14.49 -11.16
C LYS A 173 -16.51 13.17 -10.75
N LEU A 174 -17.81 13.15 -10.51
CA LEU A 174 -18.56 11.94 -10.20
C LEU A 174 -19.38 11.50 -11.41
N SER A 175 -19.56 10.19 -11.56
CA SER A 175 -20.48 9.59 -12.53
C SER A 175 -21.13 8.34 -11.96
N GLY A 176 -22.36 8.05 -12.38
CA GLY A 176 -23.13 6.93 -11.82
C GLY A 176 -23.68 7.22 -10.42
N VAL A 177 -23.75 8.50 -10.04
CA VAL A 177 -24.17 8.95 -8.71
C VAL A 177 -25.53 9.63 -8.72
N SER A 178 -26.28 9.54 -7.63
CA SER A 178 -27.58 10.19 -7.45
C SER A 178 -27.75 10.84 -6.07
N GLY A 179 -28.85 11.57 -5.86
CA GLY A 179 -29.15 12.24 -4.60
C GLY A 179 -28.38 13.55 -4.39
N SER A 180 -28.49 14.09 -3.18
CA SER A 180 -27.89 15.37 -2.74
C SER A 180 -26.87 15.15 -1.63
N ASN A 181 -26.34 16.24 -1.04
CA ASN A 181 -25.46 16.24 0.14
C ASN A 181 -24.16 15.44 -0.03
N TRP A 182 -23.53 15.60 -1.20
CA TRP A 182 -22.21 15.05 -1.46
C TRP A 182 -21.14 15.98 -0.90
N VAL A 183 -20.36 15.47 0.04
CA VAL A 183 -19.30 16.21 0.72
C VAL A 183 -17.96 15.58 0.36
N LEU A 184 -17.00 16.44 0.02
CA LEU A 184 -15.61 16.08 -0.19
C LEU A 184 -14.85 16.30 1.12
N TYR A 185 -14.15 15.27 1.57
CA TYR A 185 -13.23 15.30 2.69
C TYR A 185 -11.81 15.09 2.19
N VAL A 186 -10.88 15.83 2.79
CA VAL A 186 -9.44 15.61 2.60
C VAL A 186 -8.84 15.45 3.98
N ASN A 187 -8.25 14.29 4.21
CA ASN A 187 -7.72 13.87 5.51
C ASN A 187 -8.77 14.00 6.64
N GLY A 188 -10.02 13.57 6.39
CA GLY A 188 -11.13 13.62 7.35
C GLY A 188 -11.77 15.00 7.56
N LEU A 189 -11.17 16.07 7.04
CA LEU A 189 -11.73 17.42 7.13
C LEU A 189 -12.66 17.70 5.93
N PRO A 190 -13.89 18.19 6.16
CA PRO A 190 -14.78 18.59 5.07
C PRO A 190 -14.21 19.84 4.39
N VAL A 191 -13.90 19.75 3.09
CA VAL A 191 -13.28 20.85 2.32
C VAL A 191 -14.22 21.47 1.29
N GLY A 192 -15.34 20.82 0.97
CA GLY A 192 -16.35 21.41 0.09
C GLY A 192 -17.43 20.44 -0.35
N ASN A 193 -18.47 20.96 -1.01
CA ASN A 193 -19.58 20.17 -1.54
C ASN A 193 -19.38 19.83 -3.02
N VAL A 194 -19.88 18.67 -3.45
CA VAL A 194 -19.93 18.24 -4.85
C VAL A 194 -21.36 18.35 -5.37
N THR A 195 -21.60 19.24 -6.33
CA THR A 195 -22.95 19.40 -6.89
C THR A 195 -23.24 18.28 -7.89
N VAL A 196 -24.28 17.49 -7.61
CA VAL A 196 -24.73 16.38 -8.48
C VAL A 196 -25.99 16.76 -9.26
N SER A 197 -26.00 16.44 -10.55
CA SER A 197 -27.16 16.57 -11.44
C SER A 197 -27.11 15.52 -12.55
N LYS A 198 -28.26 14.90 -12.86
CA LYS A 198 -28.41 13.93 -13.97
C LYS A 198 -27.33 12.83 -13.98
N GLY A 199 -27.08 12.20 -12.83
CA GLY A 199 -26.13 11.10 -12.74
C GLY A 199 -24.65 11.51 -12.64
N ARG A 200 -24.35 12.81 -12.57
CA ARG A 200 -22.98 13.34 -12.62
C ARG A 200 -22.75 14.43 -11.58
N GLY A 201 -21.58 14.42 -10.94
CA GLY A 201 -21.16 15.44 -9.97
C GLY A 201 -19.90 16.17 -10.41
N SER A 202 -19.74 17.41 -9.96
CA SER A 202 -18.47 18.13 -10.15
C SER A 202 -18.20 19.12 -9.02
N ALA A 203 -16.95 19.19 -8.59
CA ALA A 203 -16.40 20.28 -7.78
C ALA A 203 -15.03 20.68 -8.33
N THR A 204 -14.72 21.97 -8.29
CA THR A 204 -13.44 22.52 -8.74
C THR A 204 -12.91 23.47 -7.67
N PHE A 205 -11.67 23.25 -7.26
CA PHE A 205 -10.92 24.07 -6.34
C PHE A 205 -9.74 24.67 -7.08
N ASP A 206 -9.54 25.98 -6.94
CA ASP A 206 -8.53 26.74 -7.68
C ASP A 206 -7.78 27.65 -6.71
N SER A 207 -6.45 27.68 -6.80
CA SER A 207 -5.64 28.58 -5.98
C SER A 207 -5.80 30.05 -6.37
N SER A 208 -6.39 30.33 -7.54
CA SER A 208 -6.66 31.68 -8.03
C SER A 208 -8.00 31.68 -8.78
N PRO A 209 -9.13 31.52 -8.06
CA PRO A 209 -10.43 31.33 -8.67
C PRO A 209 -10.86 32.61 -9.39
N SER A 210 -11.17 32.47 -10.69
CA SER A 210 -11.71 33.55 -11.50
C SER A 210 -13.21 33.40 -11.79
N SER A 211 -13.86 32.38 -11.21
CA SER A 211 -15.27 32.07 -11.43
C SER A 211 -15.94 31.70 -10.10
N SER A 212 -17.21 32.07 -9.95
CA SER A 212 -18.02 31.68 -8.79
C SER A 212 -18.34 30.18 -8.73
N LYS A 213 -18.02 29.43 -9.80
CA LYS A 213 -18.17 27.96 -9.85
C LYS A 213 -16.96 27.22 -9.28
N SER A 214 -15.88 27.93 -8.97
CA SER A 214 -14.67 27.37 -8.37
C SER A 214 -14.57 27.81 -6.92
N GLN A 215 -14.25 26.87 -6.03
CA GLN A 215 -13.93 27.14 -4.64
C GLN A 215 -12.45 27.50 -4.52
N LEU A 216 -12.06 28.21 -3.46
CA LEU A 216 -10.65 28.50 -3.19
C LEU A 216 -9.95 27.19 -2.78
N LEU A 217 -8.82 26.87 -3.41
CA LEU A 217 -8.00 25.74 -3.01
C LEU A 217 -7.08 26.15 -1.84
N THR A 218 -7.40 25.68 -0.63
CA THR A 218 -6.64 25.95 0.61
C THR A 218 -5.83 24.75 1.09
N PHE A 219 -5.88 23.63 0.36
CA PHE A 219 -5.25 22.35 0.72
C PHE A 219 -4.48 21.75 -0.46
N ASP A 220 -3.59 20.80 -0.21
CA ASP A 220 -2.95 19.95 -1.23
C ASP A 220 -3.45 18.51 -1.06
N PRO A 221 -4.25 17.97 -2.00
CA PRO A 221 -4.84 16.63 -1.84
C PRO A 221 -3.86 15.49 -2.16
N ARG A 222 -2.65 15.78 -2.64
CA ARG A 222 -1.69 14.75 -3.06
C ARG A 222 -1.09 14.03 -1.85
N GLY A 223 -1.10 12.70 -1.89
CA GLY A 223 -0.60 11.85 -0.79
C GLY A 223 -1.50 11.82 0.45
N LEU A 224 -2.66 12.49 0.41
CA LEU A 224 -3.65 12.46 1.47
C LEU A 224 -4.82 11.55 1.08
N VAL A 225 -5.54 11.06 2.09
CA VAL A 225 -6.83 10.39 1.90
C VAL A 225 -7.84 11.41 1.41
N VAL A 226 -8.52 11.09 0.31
CA VAL A 226 -9.61 11.85 -0.28
C VAL A 226 -10.85 10.98 -0.23
N ASP A 227 -11.80 11.41 0.57
CA ASP A 227 -13.07 10.72 0.76
C ASP A 227 -14.21 11.56 0.17
N ILE A 228 -15.20 10.89 -0.41
CA ILE A 228 -16.41 11.54 -0.91
C ILE A 228 -17.59 10.75 -0.35
N ALA A 229 -18.32 11.40 0.53
CA ALA A 229 -19.45 10.82 1.23
C ALA A 229 -20.75 11.46 0.75
N GLN A 230 -21.83 10.68 0.81
CA GLN A 230 -23.19 11.19 0.73
C GLN A 230 -23.76 11.23 2.15
N SER A 231 -23.94 12.41 2.70
CA SER A 231 -24.16 12.59 4.15
C SER A 231 -22.98 11.96 4.94
N THR A 232 -23.22 10.94 5.75
CA THR A 232 -22.18 10.20 6.51
C THR A 232 -21.74 8.90 5.82
N ASN A 233 -22.40 8.49 4.74
CA ASN A 233 -22.11 7.24 4.06
C ASN A 233 -20.93 7.44 3.11
N LEU A 234 -19.81 6.77 3.39
CA LEU A 234 -18.63 6.80 2.54
C LEU A 234 -18.92 6.07 1.23
N ILE A 235 -18.79 6.76 0.10
CA ILE A 235 -19.00 6.15 -1.23
C ILE A 235 -17.67 5.97 -1.96
N PHE A 236 -16.79 6.96 -1.90
CA PHE A 236 -15.48 6.89 -2.54
C PHE A 236 -14.39 7.18 -1.54
N THR A 237 -13.37 6.32 -1.51
CA THR A 237 -12.15 6.54 -0.73
C THR A 237 -10.92 6.21 -1.57
N GLY A 238 -9.87 7.02 -1.44
CA GLY A 238 -8.62 6.80 -2.14
C GLY A 238 -7.66 7.97 -1.94
N SER A 239 -6.63 8.07 -2.78
CA SER A 239 -5.68 9.19 -2.76
C SER A 239 -5.60 9.86 -4.13
N CYS A 240 -5.24 11.15 -4.16
CA CYS A 240 -4.98 11.85 -5.42
C CYS A 240 -3.56 11.58 -5.95
N GLU A 241 -3.19 10.31 -6.07
CA GLU A 241 -1.92 9.87 -6.64
C GLU A 241 -2.16 8.75 -7.66
N ALA A 242 -1.63 8.91 -8.86
CA ALA A 242 -1.74 7.86 -9.86
C ALA A 242 -1.00 6.59 -9.42
N ARG A 243 -1.64 5.44 -9.61
CA ARG A 243 -1.05 4.14 -9.28
C ARG A 243 0.07 3.73 -10.25
N ILE A 244 1.12 3.15 -9.69
CA ILE A 244 2.28 2.57 -10.34
C ILE A 244 2.29 1.08 -9.97
N LYS A 245 2.05 0.22 -10.96
CA LYS A 245 2.01 -1.22 -10.77
C LYS A 245 3.35 -1.73 -10.20
N ASN A 246 3.26 -2.54 -9.14
CA ASN A 246 4.35 -3.13 -8.38
C ASN A 246 5.25 -2.12 -7.61
N VAL A 247 4.78 -0.88 -7.42
CA VAL A 247 5.54 0.17 -6.71
C VAL A 247 4.71 0.82 -5.60
N ASN A 248 3.47 1.19 -5.91
CA ASN A 248 2.49 1.66 -4.92
C ASN A 248 1.09 1.06 -5.15
N LEU A 249 1.04 0.05 -6.02
CA LEU A 249 -0.13 -0.79 -6.29
C LEU A 249 0.36 -2.21 -6.47
N ALA A 250 0.07 -3.08 -5.52
CA ALA A 250 0.32 -4.50 -5.60
C ALA A 250 -0.83 -5.28 -4.99
N SER A 251 -0.93 -6.55 -5.37
CA SER A 251 -1.65 -7.51 -4.56
C SER A 251 -0.74 -7.90 -3.40
N PRO A 252 -1.22 -7.82 -2.15
CA PRO A 252 -0.46 -8.34 -1.03
C PRO A 252 -0.06 -9.79 -1.30
N SER A 253 1.17 -10.15 -0.94
CA SER A 253 1.67 -11.50 -1.14
C SER A 253 2.74 -11.84 -0.12
N LEU A 254 2.83 -13.14 0.15
CA LEU A 254 3.88 -13.75 0.92
C LEU A 254 4.44 -14.91 0.08
N GLN A 255 5.74 -14.91 -0.13
CA GLN A 255 6.46 -15.97 -0.83
C GLN A 255 7.54 -16.50 0.10
N LEU A 256 7.61 -17.82 0.22
CA LEU A 256 8.62 -18.53 0.98
C LEU A 256 9.49 -19.34 0.03
N ALA A 257 10.78 -19.42 0.36
CA ALA A 257 11.74 -20.26 -0.32
C ALA A 257 12.82 -20.74 0.68
N SER A 258 13.56 -21.76 0.31
CA SER A 258 14.80 -22.14 1.01
C SER A 258 15.99 -21.84 0.12
N ILE A 259 17.07 -21.32 0.69
CA ILE A 259 18.35 -21.20 -0.01
C ILE A 259 19.03 -22.57 0.07
N PRO A 260 19.45 -23.18 -1.05
CA PRO A 260 20.00 -24.53 -1.01
C PRO A 260 21.24 -24.64 -0.11
N SER A 261 21.25 -25.63 0.79
CA SER A 261 22.44 -25.98 1.57
C SER A 261 23.53 -26.55 0.67
N THR A 262 24.78 -26.21 0.95
CA THR A 262 25.95 -26.83 0.29
C THR A 262 26.31 -28.18 0.92
N GLY A 263 25.66 -28.55 2.02
CA GLY A 263 25.96 -29.75 2.81
C GLY A 263 27.19 -29.61 3.72
N LEU A 264 27.75 -28.40 3.84
CA LEU A 264 28.83 -28.11 4.79
C LEU A 264 28.40 -28.36 6.24
N ASP A 265 27.13 -28.04 6.52
CA ASP A 265 26.46 -28.34 7.76
C ASP A 265 25.13 -29.04 7.44
N SER A 266 24.86 -30.16 8.10
CA SER A 266 23.91 -31.17 7.61
C SER A 266 22.48 -30.96 8.08
N ASP A 267 22.31 -30.30 9.22
CA ASP A 267 21.04 -29.89 9.81
C ASP A 267 20.76 -28.40 9.63
N ALA A 268 21.77 -27.62 9.24
CA ALA A 268 21.63 -26.21 8.92
C ALA A 268 20.52 -25.92 7.89
N THR A 269 19.71 -24.90 8.17
CA THR A 269 18.65 -24.43 7.25
C THR A 269 18.78 -22.96 6.95
N ALA A 270 18.35 -22.56 5.75
CA ALA A 270 18.25 -21.16 5.33
C ALA A 270 16.90 -20.93 4.66
N LYS A 271 16.07 -20.08 5.27
CA LYS A 271 14.73 -19.74 4.80
C LYS A 271 14.72 -18.30 4.34
N ALA A 272 14.11 -18.06 3.19
CA ALA A 272 13.95 -16.74 2.61
C ALA A 272 12.46 -16.40 2.52
N LYS A 273 12.11 -15.19 2.94
CA LYS A 273 10.74 -14.66 2.93
C LYS A 273 10.71 -13.41 2.07
N LEU A 274 9.86 -13.38 1.04
CA LEU A 274 9.55 -12.16 0.28
C LEU A 274 8.09 -11.78 0.51
N ARG A 275 7.88 -10.61 1.08
CA ARG A 275 6.57 -10.05 1.38
C ARG A 275 6.32 -8.82 0.54
N VAL A 276 5.09 -8.68 0.04
CA VAL A 276 4.58 -7.44 -0.56
C VAL A 276 3.29 -7.09 0.17
N ASP A 277 3.17 -5.86 0.67
CA ASP A 277 1.92 -5.40 1.30
C ASP A 277 0.98 -4.67 0.32
N ASP A 278 -0.14 -4.20 0.87
CA ASP A 278 -1.19 -3.43 0.19
C ASP A 278 -0.69 -2.09 -0.38
N LYS A 279 0.38 -1.54 0.18
CA LYS A 279 1.09 -0.35 -0.30
C LYS A 279 2.22 -0.69 -1.28
N ALA A 280 2.32 -1.95 -1.69
CA ALA A 280 3.40 -2.51 -2.52
C ALA A 280 4.80 -2.36 -1.91
N ARG A 281 4.91 -2.12 -0.60
CA ARG A 281 6.20 -2.19 0.10
C ARG A 281 6.64 -3.63 0.11
N ARG A 282 7.90 -3.86 -0.24
CA ARG A 282 8.52 -5.17 -0.28
C ARG A 282 9.41 -5.32 0.95
N LYS A 283 9.24 -6.41 1.70
CA LYS A 283 10.20 -6.85 2.71
C LYS A 283 10.78 -8.20 2.31
N PHE A 284 12.08 -8.34 2.41
CA PHE A 284 12.79 -9.58 2.15
C PHE A 284 13.64 -9.92 3.36
N SER A 285 13.45 -11.09 3.95
CA SER A 285 14.31 -11.56 5.04
C SER A 285 14.91 -12.92 4.73
N VAL A 286 16.08 -13.16 5.32
CA VAL A 286 16.76 -14.44 5.30
C VAL A 286 17.10 -14.84 6.73
N GLU A 287 16.54 -15.97 7.12
CA GLU A 287 16.76 -16.62 8.41
C GLU A 287 17.66 -17.84 8.19
N ILE A 288 18.67 -18.00 9.04
CA ILE A 288 19.49 -19.21 9.11
C ILE A 288 19.43 -19.82 10.50
N GLU A 289 19.25 -21.12 10.55
CA GLU A 289 19.18 -21.91 11.79
C GLU A 289 20.20 -23.05 11.76
N ASP A 290 20.58 -23.53 12.94
CA ASP A 290 21.44 -24.70 13.13
C ASP A 290 22.79 -24.57 12.41
N VAL A 291 23.35 -23.35 12.42
CA VAL A 291 24.73 -23.07 11.99
C VAL A 291 25.58 -22.58 13.18
N PRO A 292 26.92 -22.70 13.14
CA PRO A 292 27.78 -22.19 14.21
C PRO A 292 27.55 -20.71 14.52
N VAL A 293 27.55 -20.34 15.80
CA VAL A 293 27.46 -18.93 16.25
C VAL A 293 28.56 -18.10 15.58
N GLY A 294 28.19 -16.90 15.11
CA GLY A 294 29.13 -15.97 14.48
C GLY A 294 28.49 -15.06 13.43
N ALA A 295 29.31 -14.24 12.78
CA ALA A 295 28.88 -13.36 11.71
C ALA A 295 29.01 -14.05 10.35
N TYR A 296 27.94 -14.07 9.57
CA TYR A 296 27.87 -14.61 8.22
C TYR A 296 27.64 -13.48 7.24
N GLN A 297 28.31 -13.51 6.11
CA GLN A 297 28.10 -12.54 5.03
C GLN A 297 26.98 -13.03 4.12
N PHE A 298 26.03 -12.16 3.82
CA PHE A 298 24.93 -12.42 2.89
C PHE A 298 25.15 -11.68 1.58
N PHE A 299 25.08 -12.42 0.47
CA PHE A 299 25.26 -11.90 -0.88
C PHE A 299 24.04 -12.18 -1.75
N ALA A 300 23.73 -11.24 -2.65
CA ALA A 300 22.86 -11.48 -3.81
C ALA A 300 23.60 -11.09 -5.09
N ASN A 301 23.61 -11.98 -6.08
CA ASN A 301 24.32 -11.80 -7.35
C ASN A 301 25.78 -11.38 -7.15
N GLU A 302 26.47 -12.02 -6.19
CA GLU A 302 27.86 -11.74 -5.80
C GLU A 302 28.12 -10.36 -5.15
N VAL A 303 27.07 -9.56 -4.93
CA VAL A 303 27.16 -8.29 -4.19
C VAL A 303 26.93 -8.54 -2.70
N LEU A 304 27.86 -8.11 -1.86
CA LEU A 304 27.72 -8.16 -0.40
C LEU A 304 26.61 -7.19 0.03
N LEU A 305 25.59 -7.70 0.71
CA LEU A 305 24.44 -6.92 1.15
C LEU A 305 24.45 -6.63 2.65
N GLY A 306 25.05 -7.51 3.46
CA GLY A 306 25.14 -7.31 4.90
C GLY A 306 25.66 -8.53 5.63
N ASN A 307 25.57 -8.49 6.96
CA ASN A 307 25.97 -9.60 7.83
C ASN A 307 24.76 -10.14 8.61
N ILE A 308 24.63 -11.46 8.70
CA ILE A 308 23.72 -12.18 9.59
C ILE A 308 24.51 -12.52 10.86
N ASN A 309 24.07 -12.04 12.01
CA ASN A 309 24.68 -12.36 13.30
C ASN A 309 23.93 -13.53 13.93
N VAL A 310 24.54 -14.72 13.92
CA VAL A 310 23.95 -15.92 14.50
C VAL A 310 24.27 -16.00 15.99
N VAL A 311 23.26 -16.22 16.82
CA VAL A 311 23.36 -16.35 18.27
C VAL A 311 22.64 -17.62 18.76
N THR A 312 22.85 -17.99 20.03
CA THR A 312 22.17 -19.14 20.65
C THR A 312 20.80 -18.75 21.19
N TYR A 313 19.79 -19.57 20.91
CA TYR A 313 18.44 -19.49 21.48
C TYR A 313 18.04 -20.83 22.12
N PRO A 314 17.03 -20.88 23.01
CA PRO A 314 16.47 -22.13 23.49
C PRO A 314 15.89 -22.93 22.30
N GLY A 315 16.58 -23.98 21.86
CA GLY A 315 16.18 -24.80 20.72
C GLY A 315 17.20 -24.88 19.59
N GLY A 316 18.26 -24.06 19.58
CA GLY A 316 19.29 -24.11 18.54
C GLY A 316 20.08 -22.80 18.41
N THR A 317 20.64 -22.58 17.23
CA THR A 317 21.22 -21.31 16.83
C THR A 317 20.36 -20.66 15.76
N HIS A 318 20.28 -19.33 15.77
CA HIS A 318 19.45 -18.58 14.83
C HIS A 318 20.13 -17.24 14.51
N GLY A 319 20.01 -16.80 13.26
CA GLY A 319 20.33 -15.44 12.84
C GLY A 319 19.45 -15.01 11.67
N GLU A 320 19.13 -13.72 11.62
CA GLU A 320 18.30 -13.12 10.57
C GLU A 320 18.96 -11.87 9.99
N ILE A 321 18.62 -11.58 8.73
CA ILE A 321 18.85 -10.29 8.07
C ILE A 321 17.59 -9.86 7.32
N GLU A 322 17.25 -8.59 7.43
CA GLU A 322 16.01 -8.04 6.86
C GLU A 322 16.30 -6.87 5.92
N PHE A 323 15.53 -6.81 4.83
CA PHE A 323 15.59 -5.78 3.81
C PHE A 323 14.20 -5.23 3.55
N SER A 324 14.07 -3.92 3.30
CA SER A 324 12.82 -3.28 2.93
C SER A 324 12.98 -2.29 1.79
N SER A 325 11.99 -2.23 0.90
CA SER A 325 11.92 -1.21 -0.16
C SER A 325 11.60 0.18 0.37
N ARG A 326 11.23 0.31 1.65
CA ARG A 326 11.11 1.57 2.37
C ARG A 326 11.64 1.36 3.77
N ASP A 327 12.68 2.10 4.13
CA ASP A 327 13.19 2.14 5.49
C ASP A 327 12.12 2.79 6.39
N ASP A 328 11.30 1.96 7.04
CA ASP A 328 10.32 2.38 8.04
C ASP A 328 10.75 2.06 9.48
N SER A 329 11.91 1.43 9.64
CA SER A 329 12.58 1.17 10.92
C SER A 329 14.09 1.13 10.70
N GLY A 330 14.85 1.90 11.49
CA GLY A 330 16.30 2.07 11.31
C GLY A 330 17.19 0.82 11.47
N ASP A 331 16.60 -0.35 11.70
CA ASP A 331 17.29 -1.64 11.79
C ASP A 331 17.21 -2.47 10.49
N GLU A 332 16.40 -2.04 9.51
CA GLU A 332 16.24 -2.74 8.22
C GLU A 332 17.20 -2.20 7.15
N LEU A 333 17.74 -3.09 6.31
CA LEU A 333 18.57 -2.70 5.17
C LEU A 333 17.72 -2.31 3.95
N PRO A 334 18.21 -1.44 3.04
CA PRO A 334 17.47 -1.10 1.83
C PRO A 334 17.42 -2.29 0.85
N LEU A 335 16.23 -2.64 0.37
CA LEU A 335 16.02 -3.67 -0.65
C LEU A 335 16.33 -3.12 -2.05
N THR A 336 17.60 -3.20 -2.46
CA THR A 336 18.12 -2.63 -3.73
C THR A 336 18.29 -3.66 -4.85
N PHE A 337 17.80 -4.88 -4.67
CA PHE A 337 17.89 -5.98 -5.63
C PHE A 337 16.51 -6.64 -5.83
N ASP A 338 16.36 -7.41 -6.91
CA ASP A 338 15.15 -8.22 -7.15
C ASP A 338 15.36 -9.63 -6.58
N PRO A 339 14.72 -10.01 -5.45
CA PRO A 339 14.94 -11.31 -4.86
C PRO A 339 14.48 -12.45 -5.78
N THR A 340 13.48 -12.21 -6.64
CA THR A 340 12.83 -13.26 -7.44
C THR A 340 13.68 -13.78 -8.59
N ASN A 341 14.76 -13.07 -8.92
CA ASN A 341 15.67 -13.40 -10.01
C ASN A 341 17.15 -13.31 -9.59
N SER A 342 17.42 -13.43 -8.28
CA SER A 342 18.77 -13.36 -7.73
C SER A 342 19.33 -14.75 -7.39
N THR A 343 20.65 -14.88 -7.48
CA THR A 343 21.41 -15.97 -6.85
C THR A 343 21.92 -15.51 -5.49
N PHE A 344 21.80 -16.38 -4.49
CA PHE A 344 22.18 -16.06 -3.11
C PHE A 344 23.37 -16.90 -2.66
N SER A 345 24.19 -16.33 -1.78
CA SER A 345 25.18 -17.09 -1.02
C SER A 345 25.32 -16.57 0.41
N ILE A 346 25.41 -17.49 1.36
CA ILE A 346 25.67 -17.21 2.78
C ILE A 346 26.96 -17.91 3.16
N GLN A 347 27.92 -17.14 3.66
CA GLN A 347 29.26 -17.65 3.96
C GLN A 347 29.82 -17.10 5.27
N GLN A 348 30.67 -17.90 5.91
CA GLN A 348 31.48 -17.49 7.06
C GLN A 348 32.95 -17.70 6.71
N GLY A 349 33.71 -16.62 6.60
CA GLY A 349 35.07 -16.68 6.08
C GLY A 349 35.11 -17.22 4.65
N ALA A 350 35.90 -18.27 4.41
CA ALA A 350 35.99 -18.93 3.10
C ALA A 350 34.93 -20.04 2.89
N SER A 351 34.13 -20.33 3.91
CA SER A 351 33.19 -21.45 3.91
C SER A 351 31.79 -20.99 3.49
N VAL A 352 31.24 -21.62 2.45
CA VAL A 352 29.88 -21.33 1.95
C VAL A 352 28.92 -22.37 2.49
N TYR A 353 27.94 -21.94 3.28
CA TYR A 353 26.95 -22.82 3.92
C TYR A 353 25.70 -23.00 3.04
N PHE A 354 25.29 -21.92 2.37
CA PHE A 354 24.12 -21.93 1.50
C PHE A 354 24.44 -21.20 0.20
N GLN A 355 23.99 -21.76 -0.93
CA GLN A 355 24.18 -21.14 -2.24
C GLN A 355 23.15 -21.60 -3.27
N GLY A 356 22.60 -20.66 -4.03
CA GLY A 356 21.79 -20.99 -5.21
C GLY A 356 20.78 -19.91 -5.57
N ALA A 357 20.12 -20.08 -6.72
CA ALA A 357 18.90 -19.36 -7.02
C ALA A 357 17.77 -19.90 -6.14
N ILE A 358 16.91 -19.02 -5.63
CA ILE A 358 15.69 -19.44 -4.95
C ILE A 358 14.53 -19.49 -5.94
N ALA A 359 13.75 -20.56 -5.87
CA ALA A 359 12.47 -20.62 -6.54
C ALA A 359 11.42 -20.25 -5.50
N PHE A 360 10.95 -19.00 -5.53
CA PHE A 360 9.77 -18.64 -4.76
C PHE A 360 8.60 -19.46 -5.25
N SER A 361 8.07 -20.28 -4.36
CA SER A 361 6.82 -20.96 -4.63
C SER A 361 5.71 -19.92 -4.58
N ASN A 362 5.30 -19.41 -5.74
CA ASN A 362 3.93 -18.90 -5.86
C ASN A 362 3.04 -20.13 -5.61
N THR A 363 2.39 -20.17 -4.44
CA THR A 363 1.51 -21.26 -3.97
C THR A 363 2.22 -22.51 -3.41
N GLY A 364 2.08 -22.72 -2.09
CA GLY A 364 1.87 -24.02 -1.43
C GLY A 364 2.63 -25.28 -1.88
N GLY A 365 3.95 -25.27 -2.09
CA GLY A 365 4.75 -26.48 -2.38
C GLY A 365 5.32 -27.14 -1.11
N SER A 366 4.77 -28.26 -0.63
CA SER A 366 5.14 -29.67 -0.90
C SER A 366 6.15 -30.29 0.09
N ASN A 367 6.78 -29.51 0.97
CA ASN A 367 7.56 -30.03 2.11
C ASN A 367 7.01 -29.58 3.47
N GLU A 368 5.78 -29.10 3.50
CA GLU A 368 5.13 -28.69 4.73
C GLU A 368 4.52 -29.92 5.42
N PRO A 369 4.75 -30.12 6.74
CA PRO A 369 4.18 -31.25 7.45
C PRO A 369 2.64 -31.23 7.41
N PRO A 370 1.98 -32.40 7.56
CA PRO A 370 0.53 -32.45 7.69
C PRO A 370 0.05 -31.51 8.79
N ALA A 371 -0.97 -30.72 8.48
CA ALA A 371 -1.49 -29.69 9.36
C ALA A 371 -2.96 -29.45 9.08
N GLU A 372 -3.72 -29.06 10.10
CA GLU A 372 -5.12 -28.70 9.98
C GLU A 372 -5.37 -27.40 10.76
N LEU A 373 -6.05 -26.46 10.11
CA LEU A 373 -6.60 -25.26 10.71
C LEU A 373 -8.10 -25.35 10.55
N ASP A 374 -8.82 -25.19 11.65
CA ASP A 374 -10.26 -25.31 11.73
C ASP A 374 -10.74 -24.19 12.65
N GLU A 375 -11.46 -23.22 12.08
CA GLU A 375 -11.79 -21.97 12.75
C GLU A 375 -13.26 -21.59 12.53
N ILE A 376 -13.87 -21.05 13.59
CA ILE A 376 -15.25 -20.56 13.57
C ILE A 376 -15.26 -19.14 13.01
N LEU A 377 -16.15 -18.89 12.05
CA LEU A 377 -16.42 -17.56 11.51
C LEU A 377 -17.55 -16.93 12.34
N SER A 378 -17.23 -15.83 13.03
CA SER A 378 -18.23 -15.06 13.76
C SER A 378 -18.93 -14.07 12.83
N SER A 379 -20.24 -13.89 13.03
CA SER A 379 -20.99 -12.84 12.35
C SER A 379 -20.43 -11.46 12.70
N THR A 380 -20.40 -10.56 11.72
CA THR A 380 -20.08 -9.13 11.89
C THR A 380 -21.20 -8.34 12.57
N GLY A 381 -22.35 -8.98 12.82
CA GLY A 381 -23.58 -8.35 13.32
C GLY A 381 -24.56 -7.92 12.22
N LEU A 382 -24.19 -8.05 10.94
CA LEU A 382 -25.12 -7.79 9.82
C LEU A 382 -26.33 -8.74 9.84
N ASP A 383 -26.08 -9.99 10.23
CA ASP A 383 -27.09 -10.99 10.54
C ASP A 383 -26.68 -11.68 11.85
N GLY A 384 -27.39 -11.38 12.94
CA GLY A 384 -26.98 -11.78 14.29
C GLY A 384 -27.03 -13.29 14.54
N ASP A 385 -27.81 -14.02 13.74
CA ASP A 385 -27.96 -15.47 13.86
C ASP A 385 -26.99 -16.23 12.94
N ALA A 386 -26.34 -15.54 12.01
CA ALA A 386 -25.43 -16.14 11.05
C ALA A 386 -24.19 -16.76 11.74
N SER A 387 -23.86 -17.98 11.34
CA SER A 387 -22.66 -18.68 11.81
C SER A 387 -21.88 -19.26 10.64
N GLY A 388 -20.57 -19.46 10.81
CA GLY A 388 -19.77 -20.03 9.75
C GLY A 388 -18.55 -20.77 10.27
N HIS A 389 -17.92 -21.49 9.35
CA HIS A 389 -16.80 -22.38 9.59
C HIS A 389 -15.83 -22.31 8.42
N ALA A 390 -14.54 -22.23 8.71
CA ALA A 390 -13.50 -22.36 7.70
C ALA A 390 -12.48 -23.40 8.13
N ARG A 391 -12.01 -24.20 7.16
CA ARG A 391 -11.05 -25.25 7.41
C ARG A 391 -10.03 -25.36 6.29
N TYR A 392 -8.76 -25.47 6.64
CA TYR A 392 -7.66 -25.74 5.73
C TYR A 392 -6.89 -26.94 6.24
N ARG A 393 -6.55 -27.85 5.33
CA ARG A 393 -5.85 -29.08 5.70
C ARG A 393 -4.78 -29.43 4.69
N ILE A 394 -3.61 -29.80 5.19
CA ILE A 394 -2.55 -30.51 4.48
C ILE A 394 -2.60 -31.97 4.95
N ARG A 395 -2.93 -32.88 4.03
CA ARG A 395 -3.00 -34.32 4.30
C ARG A 395 -1.60 -34.94 4.30
N ASP A 396 -1.47 -36.14 4.86
CA ASP A 396 -0.22 -36.93 4.94
C ASP A 396 0.48 -37.17 3.59
N ASN A 397 -0.27 -37.10 2.49
CA ASN A 397 0.24 -37.26 1.13
C ASN A 397 0.54 -35.93 0.43
N GLY A 398 0.61 -34.82 1.18
CA GLY A 398 0.87 -33.47 0.68
C GLY A 398 -0.30 -32.81 -0.04
N ARG A 399 -1.47 -33.47 -0.13
CA ARG A 399 -2.69 -32.86 -0.70
C ARG A 399 -3.24 -31.79 0.22
N ARG A 400 -3.81 -30.75 -0.39
CA ARG A 400 -4.37 -29.61 0.35
C ARG A 400 -5.85 -29.46 0.07
N ASP A 401 -6.63 -29.15 1.11
CA ASP A 401 -8.04 -28.77 1.01
C ASP A 401 -8.27 -27.44 1.72
N PHE A 402 -9.22 -26.66 1.21
CA PHE A 402 -9.77 -25.50 1.91
C PHE A 402 -11.28 -25.50 1.76
N ASN A 403 -12.01 -25.36 2.86
CA ASN A 403 -13.47 -25.34 2.91
C ASN A 403 -13.95 -24.10 3.67
N VAL A 404 -15.03 -23.50 3.18
CA VAL A 404 -15.78 -22.48 3.91
C VAL A 404 -17.26 -22.84 3.87
N GLU A 405 -17.87 -22.96 5.04
CA GLU A 405 -19.28 -23.24 5.25
C GLU A 405 -19.92 -22.08 6.02
N ILE A 406 -21.14 -21.72 5.64
CA ILE A 406 -21.95 -20.71 6.33
C ILE A 406 -23.36 -21.25 6.54
N GLU A 407 -23.94 -20.94 7.70
CA GLU A 407 -25.26 -21.35 8.13
C GLU A 407 -26.08 -20.15 8.61
N ASP A 408 -27.40 -20.33 8.63
CA ASP A 408 -28.38 -19.39 9.18
C ASP A 408 -28.37 -17.99 8.55
N VAL A 409 -27.83 -17.87 7.33
CA VAL A 409 -28.00 -16.70 6.45
C VAL A 409 -29.16 -16.90 5.49
N LEU A 410 -29.66 -15.83 4.87
CA LEU A 410 -30.70 -15.94 3.84
C LEU A 410 -30.28 -16.85 2.66
N VAL A 411 -31.23 -17.57 2.06
CA VAL A 411 -31.00 -18.38 0.85
C VAL A 411 -30.54 -17.47 -0.28
N GLY A 412 -29.43 -17.82 -0.94
CA GLY A 412 -28.81 -16.97 -1.96
C GLY A 412 -27.40 -17.38 -2.35
N SER A 413 -26.74 -16.53 -3.12
CA SER A 413 -25.36 -16.70 -3.55
C SER A 413 -24.47 -15.67 -2.85
N TYR A 414 -23.44 -16.15 -2.17
CA TYR A 414 -22.56 -15.34 -1.34
C TYR A 414 -21.11 -15.46 -1.86
N PRO A 415 -20.58 -14.43 -2.53
CA PRO A 415 -19.17 -14.38 -2.89
C PRO A 415 -18.23 -14.63 -1.70
N LEU A 416 -17.27 -15.54 -1.89
CA LEU A 416 -16.16 -15.77 -0.97
C LEU A 416 -14.95 -14.98 -1.45
N PHE A 417 -14.41 -14.12 -0.60
CA PHE A 417 -13.14 -13.43 -0.81
C PHE A 417 -12.07 -13.98 0.12
N VAL A 418 -10.86 -14.14 -0.40
CA VAL A 418 -9.67 -14.53 0.37
C VAL A 418 -8.53 -13.59 0.00
N GLY A 419 -8.12 -12.75 0.93
CA GLY A 419 -7.15 -11.67 0.69
C GLY A 419 -7.63 -10.71 -0.41
N GLY A 420 -8.89 -10.27 -0.31
CA GLY A 420 -9.54 -9.36 -1.26
C GLY A 420 -9.87 -9.94 -2.65
N VAL A 421 -9.44 -11.15 -2.96
CA VAL A 421 -9.71 -11.79 -4.26
C VAL A 421 -10.92 -12.69 -4.13
N GLN A 422 -11.94 -12.48 -4.96
CA GLN A 422 -13.07 -13.40 -5.05
C GLN A 422 -12.59 -14.77 -5.54
N ARG A 423 -12.76 -15.80 -4.71
CA ARG A 423 -12.35 -17.18 -5.00
C ARG A 423 -13.49 -18.05 -5.52
N GLY A 424 -14.73 -17.66 -5.23
CA GLY A 424 -15.93 -18.33 -5.71
C GLY A 424 -17.19 -17.74 -5.11
N SER A 425 -18.29 -18.49 -5.18
CA SER A 425 -19.55 -18.13 -4.55
C SER A 425 -20.12 -19.34 -3.81
N ILE A 426 -20.50 -19.13 -2.56
CA ILE A 426 -21.19 -20.09 -1.72
C ILE A 426 -22.68 -20.04 -2.07
N SER A 427 -23.22 -21.15 -2.53
CA SER A 427 -24.66 -21.27 -2.82
C SER A 427 -25.38 -21.76 -1.57
N VAL A 428 -26.02 -20.84 -0.84
CA VAL A 428 -26.80 -21.15 0.35
C VAL A 428 -28.18 -21.61 -0.06
N VAL A 429 -28.56 -22.80 0.41
CA VAL A 429 -29.85 -23.43 0.12
C VAL A 429 -30.54 -23.85 1.41
N SER A 430 -31.87 -23.98 1.37
CA SER A 430 -32.62 -24.58 2.47
C SER A 430 -32.85 -26.06 2.18
N VAL A 431 -32.32 -26.94 3.03
CA VAL A 431 -32.49 -28.40 2.94
C VAL A 431 -33.01 -28.90 4.29
N ALA A 432 -34.18 -29.52 4.28
CA ALA A 432 -34.82 -30.09 5.48
C ALA A 432 -34.93 -29.12 6.67
N GLY A 433 -35.10 -27.82 6.40
CA GLY A 433 -35.26 -26.78 7.43
C GLY A 433 -33.96 -26.20 7.97
N LYS A 434 -32.79 -26.66 7.50
CA LYS A 434 -31.50 -26.01 7.73
C LYS A 434 -31.13 -25.14 6.53
N VAL A 435 -30.59 -23.95 6.79
CA VAL A 435 -30.12 -23.05 5.74
C VAL A 435 -28.60 -23.01 5.81
N GLN A 436 -27.96 -23.59 4.80
CA GLN A 436 -26.51 -23.74 4.77
C GLN A 436 -25.97 -23.66 3.35
N GLY A 437 -24.70 -23.29 3.22
CA GLY A 437 -23.96 -23.33 1.96
C GLY A 437 -22.48 -23.55 2.22
N GLU A 438 -21.83 -24.28 1.31
CA GLU A 438 -20.41 -24.59 1.39
C GLU A 438 -19.69 -24.30 0.07
N ILE A 439 -18.38 -24.07 0.16
CA ILE A 439 -17.49 -24.04 -0.99
C ILE A 439 -16.16 -24.72 -0.66
N GLU A 440 -15.77 -25.66 -1.51
CA GLU A 440 -14.57 -26.47 -1.33
C GLU A 440 -13.53 -26.26 -2.43
N PHE A 441 -12.27 -26.17 -2.03
CA PHE A 441 -11.10 -26.10 -2.90
C PHE A 441 -10.14 -27.25 -2.56
N SER A 442 -9.45 -27.78 -3.57
CA SER A 442 -8.45 -28.84 -3.39
C SER A 442 -7.26 -28.72 -4.35
N ASN A 443 -6.09 -29.18 -3.91
CA ASN A 443 -4.90 -29.34 -4.74
C ASN A 443 -4.21 -30.69 -4.45
N PRO A 444 -4.12 -31.61 -5.43
CA PRO A 444 -4.73 -31.55 -6.76
C PRO A 444 -6.26 -31.45 -6.72
N VAL A 445 -6.86 -30.90 -7.77
CA VAL A 445 -8.33 -30.76 -7.86
C VAL A 445 -9.03 -32.12 -7.76
N GLU A 446 -9.99 -32.23 -6.85
CA GLU A 446 -10.88 -33.38 -6.65
C GLU A 446 -12.25 -33.14 -7.30
N SER A 447 -12.99 -34.20 -7.59
CA SER A 447 -14.33 -34.08 -8.19
C SER A 447 -15.27 -33.31 -7.26
N GLY A 448 -16.01 -32.33 -7.80
CA GLY A 448 -16.91 -31.48 -7.03
C GLY A 448 -16.25 -30.28 -6.36
N LYS A 449 -14.91 -30.17 -6.37
CA LYS A 449 -14.16 -29.08 -5.74
C LYS A 449 -13.54 -28.14 -6.77
N SER A 450 -13.32 -26.90 -6.37
CA SER A 450 -12.53 -25.94 -7.13
C SER A 450 -11.02 -26.19 -6.94
N LEU A 451 -10.20 -25.68 -7.85
CA LEU A 451 -8.74 -25.77 -7.70
C LEU A 451 -8.27 -24.83 -6.58
N LEU A 452 -7.56 -25.37 -5.59
CA LEU A 452 -6.88 -24.57 -4.57
C LEU A 452 -5.53 -24.08 -5.12
N ASN A 453 -5.54 -22.88 -5.71
CA ASN A 453 -4.35 -22.21 -6.24
C ASN A 453 -3.98 -20.95 -5.44
N PHE A 454 -4.31 -20.95 -4.15
CA PHE A 454 -4.03 -19.87 -3.22
C PHE A 454 -3.79 -20.45 -1.82
N ASP A 455 -3.15 -19.67 -0.95
CA ASP A 455 -2.98 -20.00 0.45
C ASP A 455 -3.98 -19.15 1.27
N PRO A 456 -4.96 -19.74 1.96
CA PRO A 456 -5.92 -19.00 2.77
C PRO A 456 -5.33 -18.54 4.12
N ARG A 457 -4.17 -19.07 4.52
CA ARG A 457 -3.59 -18.79 5.84
C ARG A 457 -3.03 -17.39 5.91
N GLY A 458 -3.26 -16.75 7.05
CA GLY A 458 -2.88 -15.35 7.26
C GLY A 458 -3.63 -14.36 6.37
N GLN A 459 -4.64 -14.83 5.62
CA GLN A 459 -5.50 -14.01 4.78
C GLN A 459 -6.81 -13.74 5.51
N LEU A 460 -7.40 -12.57 5.25
CA LEU A 460 -8.79 -12.35 5.61
C LEU A 460 -9.68 -13.20 4.69
N ILE A 461 -10.54 -14.00 5.29
CA ILE A 461 -11.69 -14.61 4.64
C ILE A 461 -12.88 -13.68 4.86
N GLU A 462 -13.54 -13.31 3.77
CA GLU A 462 -14.80 -12.59 3.84
C GLU A 462 -15.88 -13.29 3.04
N VAL A 463 -17.09 -13.24 3.59
CA VAL A 463 -18.31 -13.61 2.89
C VAL A 463 -19.22 -12.39 2.90
N LYS A 464 -19.41 -11.79 1.73
CA LYS A 464 -20.13 -10.51 1.59
C LYS A 464 -20.97 -10.46 0.31
N ASN A 465 -22.04 -9.67 0.35
CA ASN A 465 -22.88 -9.38 -0.81
C ASN A 465 -23.22 -7.88 -0.86
N ALA A 466 -24.15 -7.48 -1.72
CA ALA A 466 -24.55 -6.08 -1.88
C ALA A 466 -25.15 -5.42 -0.61
N SER A 467 -25.53 -6.22 0.39
CA SER A 467 -26.05 -5.76 1.68
C SER A 467 -24.94 -5.54 2.73
N GLY A 468 -23.72 -6.00 2.48
CA GLY A 468 -22.58 -5.87 3.38
C GLY A 468 -21.84 -7.19 3.63
N THR A 469 -20.93 -7.16 4.60
CA THR A 469 -20.11 -8.31 5.01
C THR A 469 -20.79 -9.07 6.14
N PHE A 470 -21.04 -10.37 5.96
CA PHE A 470 -21.65 -11.26 6.95
C PHE A 470 -20.60 -11.87 7.87
N PHE A 471 -19.48 -12.29 7.28
CA PHE A 471 -18.35 -12.87 7.99
C PHE A 471 -17.07 -12.19 7.55
N SER A 472 -16.24 -11.81 8.52
CA SER A 472 -14.88 -11.29 8.34
C SER A 472 -14.00 -12.01 9.35
N HIS A 473 -13.07 -12.82 8.87
CA HIS A 473 -12.26 -13.66 9.74
C HIS A 473 -10.85 -13.80 9.22
N LEU A 474 -9.86 -13.55 10.08
CA LEU A 474 -8.47 -13.79 9.74
C LEU A 474 -8.14 -15.25 9.92
N PHE A 475 -7.95 -15.95 8.82
CA PHE A 475 -7.85 -17.39 8.85
C PHE A 475 -6.46 -17.89 9.22
N GLY A 476 -6.39 -18.69 10.28
CA GLY A 476 -5.14 -19.14 10.89
C GLY A 476 -4.50 -18.11 11.82
N GLY A 477 -5.16 -16.99 12.11
CA GLY A 477 -4.61 -15.97 13.01
C GLY A 477 -4.63 -16.35 14.51
N SER A 478 -5.24 -17.48 14.86
CA SER A 478 -5.60 -17.82 16.23
C SER A 478 -4.51 -18.65 16.93
N GLY A 479 -3.76 -18.02 17.84
CA GLY A 479 -2.83 -18.67 18.76
C GLY A 479 -3.49 -19.53 19.86
N THR A 480 -4.45 -20.40 19.52
CA THR A 480 -5.02 -21.35 20.49
C THR A 480 -5.06 -22.77 19.94
N GLY A 481 -4.02 -23.54 20.28
CA GLY A 481 -4.10 -24.98 20.40
C GLY A 481 -3.35 -25.82 19.36
N GLY A 482 -2.05 -26.03 19.60
CA GLY A 482 -1.37 -27.27 19.22
C GLY A 482 -0.34 -27.18 18.09
N SER A 483 0.93 -27.20 18.49
CA SER A 483 2.12 -27.52 17.68
C SER A 483 2.58 -26.48 16.64
N SER A 484 3.47 -25.60 17.09
CA SER A 484 4.70 -25.13 16.39
C SER A 484 4.70 -25.11 14.85
N ASN A 485 3.71 -24.47 14.25
CA ASN A 485 3.81 -23.91 12.91
C ASN A 485 3.35 -22.45 13.04
N SER A 486 4.31 -21.54 13.08
CA SER A 486 4.10 -20.09 13.05
C SER A 486 3.15 -19.75 11.90
N VAL A 487 1.90 -19.39 12.22
CA VAL A 487 0.96 -18.98 11.18
C VAL A 487 1.38 -17.58 10.74
N PHE A 488 2.02 -17.52 9.57
CA PHE A 488 2.49 -16.27 9.01
C PHE A 488 1.30 -15.44 8.50
N VAL A 489 1.02 -14.33 9.19
CA VAL A 489 -0.07 -13.41 8.85
C VAL A 489 0.45 -12.32 7.90
N VAL A 490 -0.36 -11.88 6.92
CA VAL A 490 -0.03 -10.67 6.17
C VAL A 490 -0.26 -9.47 7.09
N PRO A 491 0.79 -8.73 7.49
CA PRO A 491 0.62 -7.55 8.33
C PRO A 491 -0.19 -6.51 7.57
N MET A 492 -1.00 -5.79 8.32
CA MET A 492 -1.84 -4.73 7.81
C MET A 492 -1.56 -3.50 8.64
N ASP A 493 -1.52 -2.34 8.00
CA ASP A 493 -1.46 -1.07 8.70
C ASP A 493 -2.37 -0.07 8.00
N LEU A 494 -3.59 -0.02 8.51
CA LEU A 494 -4.68 0.80 8.05
C LEU A 494 -4.86 1.97 9.01
N SER A 495 -4.38 3.14 8.62
CA SER A 495 -4.63 4.39 9.35
C SER A 495 -5.53 5.27 8.50
N LEU A 496 -6.73 5.58 9.01
CA LEU A 496 -7.72 6.39 8.31
C LEU A 496 -8.21 7.54 9.19
N PRO A 497 -8.37 8.74 8.63
CA PRO A 497 -8.99 9.84 9.35
C PRO A 497 -10.51 9.60 9.47
N LEU A 498 -11.11 9.93 10.61
CA LEU A 498 -12.56 9.89 10.78
C LEU A 498 -13.19 11.18 10.22
N PHE A 499 -14.44 11.12 9.74
CA PHE A 499 -15.09 12.31 9.18
C PHE A 499 -15.50 13.26 10.28
N ASN A 500 -14.94 14.47 10.28
CA ASN A 500 -15.45 15.54 11.12
C ASN A 500 -16.86 15.93 10.63
N THR A 501 -17.85 15.84 11.52
CA THR A 501 -19.26 16.13 11.20
C THR A 501 -19.56 17.62 11.07
N GLY A 502 -18.58 18.47 11.34
CA GLY A 502 -18.66 19.93 11.31
C GLY A 502 -18.97 20.58 12.65
N ILE A 503 -19.19 19.79 13.72
CA ILE A 503 -19.50 20.30 15.06
C ILE A 503 -18.28 21.02 15.67
N ALA A 504 -17.08 20.43 15.54
CA ALA A 504 -15.83 21.01 16.00
C ALA A 504 -14.96 21.42 14.81
N THR A 505 -15.09 22.67 14.37
CA THR A 505 -14.30 23.19 13.25
C THR A 505 -12.80 23.03 13.49
N GLY A 506 -12.09 22.38 12.56
CA GLY A 506 -10.65 22.20 12.61
C GLY A 506 -10.18 20.99 13.43
N ALA A 507 -11.04 20.42 14.27
CA ALA A 507 -10.73 19.21 15.00
C ALA A 507 -10.53 18.03 14.05
N THR A 508 -9.64 17.11 14.40
CA THR A 508 -9.41 15.90 13.63
C THR A 508 -9.49 14.68 14.52
N ALA A 509 -9.78 13.55 13.89
CA ALA A 509 -9.62 12.27 14.53
C ALA A 509 -9.14 11.27 13.49
N LYS A 510 -8.38 10.28 13.94
CA LYS A 510 -7.96 9.14 13.12
C LYS A 510 -8.18 7.88 13.93
N ALA A 511 -8.40 6.79 13.22
CA ALA A 511 -8.31 5.47 13.78
C ALA A 511 -7.28 4.66 12.98
N GLN A 512 -6.52 3.84 13.68
CA GLN A 512 -5.50 2.99 13.12
C GLN A 512 -5.77 1.56 13.53
N PHE A 513 -5.84 0.66 12.57
CA PHE A 513 -5.80 -0.78 12.78
C PHE A 513 -4.48 -1.31 12.25
N LYS A 514 -3.70 -1.93 13.12
CA LYS A 514 -2.45 -2.59 12.79
C LYS A 514 -2.54 -4.07 13.11
N ARG A 515 -2.06 -4.89 12.19
CA ARG A 515 -1.82 -6.30 12.37
C ARG A 515 -0.35 -6.58 12.10
N LYS A 516 0.34 -7.20 13.06
CA LYS A 516 1.76 -7.56 12.97
C LYS A 516 1.93 -8.96 12.37
N ASP A 517 3.17 -9.30 12.04
CA ASP A 517 3.55 -10.58 11.42
C ASP A 517 3.26 -11.81 12.30
N ASN A 518 3.27 -11.64 13.63
CA ASN A 518 2.93 -12.67 14.61
C ASN A 518 1.40 -12.82 14.84
N GLY A 519 0.58 -12.03 14.12
CA GLY A 519 -0.86 -12.02 14.28
C GLY A 519 -1.38 -11.02 15.30
N ASP A 520 -0.53 -10.37 16.10
CA ASP A 520 -0.95 -9.35 17.06
C ASP A 520 -1.70 -8.24 16.35
N ARG A 521 -2.81 -7.83 16.95
CA ARG A 521 -3.65 -6.75 16.46
C ARG A 521 -3.62 -5.62 17.47
N ASN A 522 -3.49 -4.41 16.93
CA ASN A 522 -3.63 -3.18 17.67
C ASN A 522 -4.69 -2.31 16.97
N PHE A 523 -5.57 -1.72 17.76
CA PHE A 523 -6.49 -0.70 17.29
C PHE A 523 -6.33 0.56 18.16
N GLU A 524 -6.02 1.68 17.53
CA GLU A 524 -5.86 2.97 18.20
C GLU A 524 -6.84 3.98 17.62
N VAL A 525 -7.42 4.82 18.48
CA VAL A 525 -8.20 6.00 18.06
C VAL A 525 -7.63 7.22 18.73
N GLU A 526 -7.29 8.23 17.93
CA GLU A 526 -6.71 9.50 18.37
C GLU A 526 -7.59 10.67 17.92
N ILE A 527 -7.76 11.64 18.80
CA ILE A 527 -8.51 12.88 18.60
C ILE A 527 -7.57 14.05 18.86
N GLU A 528 -7.52 15.01 17.95
CA GLU A 528 -6.75 16.26 18.10
C GLU A 528 -7.64 17.49 17.87
N ASP A 529 -7.35 18.57 18.60
CA ASP A 529 -8.00 19.89 18.50
C ASP A 529 -9.53 19.89 18.69
N ALA A 530 -10.07 18.84 19.32
CA ALA A 530 -11.48 18.75 19.71
C ALA A 530 -11.73 19.43 21.09
N PRO A 531 -12.97 19.86 21.39
CA PRO A 531 -13.32 20.36 22.72
C PRO A 531 -12.92 19.40 23.84
N LEU A 532 -12.42 19.96 24.96
CA LEU A 532 -12.08 19.19 26.16
C LEU A 532 -13.28 18.40 26.67
N GLY A 533 -13.04 17.16 27.11
CA GLY A 533 -14.07 16.33 27.72
C GLY A 533 -13.97 14.86 27.32
N SER A 534 -14.97 14.09 27.72
CA SER A 534 -15.05 12.65 27.46
C SER A 534 -15.83 12.37 26.18
N TYR A 535 -15.25 11.56 25.30
CA TYR A 535 -15.84 11.09 24.05
C TYR A 535 -16.05 9.57 24.18
N ASN A 536 -17.26 9.09 23.88
CA ASN A 536 -17.53 7.67 23.84
C ASN A 536 -17.13 7.12 22.47
N LEU A 537 -16.24 6.12 22.46
CA LEU A 537 -15.88 5.38 21.27
C LEU A 537 -16.88 4.25 21.07
N ILE A 538 -17.59 4.30 19.94
CA ILE A 538 -18.55 3.29 19.52
C ILE A 538 -18.01 2.59 18.27
N VAL A 539 -18.03 1.25 18.27
CA VAL A 539 -17.60 0.40 17.15
C VAL A 539 -18.73 -0.57 16.84
N GLY A 540 -19.31 -0.48 15.65
CA GLY A 540 -20.44 -1.33 15.24
C GLY A 540 -21.68 -1.13 16.12
N GLY A 541 -21.91 0.10 16.60
CA GLY A 541 -23.00 0.42 17.53
C GLY A 541 -22.75 0.04 19.00
N ILE A 542 -21.61 -0.59 19.33
CA ILE A 542 -21.26 -1.00 20.69
C ILE A 542 -20.23 -0.02 21.28
N SER A 543 -20.50 0.49 22.49
CA SER A 543 -19.54 1.32 23.24
C SER A 543 -18.34 0.46 23.69
N ARG A 544 -17.13 0.86 23.28
CA ARG A 544 -15.88 0.14 23.55
C ARG A 544 -15.01 0.82 24.59
N ALA A 545 -14.93 2.15 24.57
CA ALA A 545 -14.12 2.90 25.52
C ALA A 545 -14.56 4.36 25.64
N THR A 546 -14.01 5.06 26.64
CA THR A 546 -14.08 6.52 26.76
C THR A 546 -12.72 7.14 26.50
N ILE A 547 -12.66 8.09 25.58
CA ILE A 547 -11.47 8.89 25.26
C ILE A 547 -11.59 10.22 25.99
N ASN A 548 -10.63 10.55 26.85
CA ASN A 548 -10.60 11.84 27.51
C ASN A 548 -9.70 12.79 26.72
N VAL A 549 -10.31 13.81 26.11
CA VAL A 549 -9.60 14.88 25.41
C VAL A 549 -9.17 15.92 26.44
N VAL A 550 -7.86 16.09 26.55
CA VAL A 550 -7.19 17.00 27.49
C VAL A 550 -6.33 18.02 26.73
N SER A 551 -5.83 19.05 27.40
CA SER A 551 -4.84 19.95 26.79
C SER A 551 -3.51 19.23 26.60
N ASP A 552 -2.87 19.43 25.46
CA ASP A 552 -1.56 18.86 25.13
C ASP A 552 -0.37 19.66 25.73
N GLY A 553 -0.64 20.82 26.35
CA GLY A 553 0.39 21.72 26.90
C GLY A 553 1.07 22.65 25.88
N PHE A 554 0.73 22.54 24.59
CA PHE A 554 1.29 23.34 23.49
C PHE A 554 0.24 24.22 22.78
N GLY A 555 -0.96 24.31 23.35
CA GLY A 555 -2.04 25.14 22.84
C GLY A 555 -3.08 24.38 22.01
N GLY A 556 -2.94 23.06 21.89
CA GLY A 556 -3.93 22.16 21.32
C GLY A 556 -4.60 21.29 22.37
N THR A 557 -5.39 20.34 21.89
CA THR A 557 -6.00 19.29 22.71
C THR A 557 -5.77 17.93 22.07
N ARG A 558 -5.63 16.90 22.90
CA ARG A 558 -5.43 15.52 22.45
C ARG A 558 -6.15 14.54 23.36
N GLY A 559 -6.68 13.48 22.77
CA GLY A 559 -7.18 12.31 23.48
C GLY A 559 -6.88 11.06 22.65
N GLN A 560 -6.58 9.95 23.31
CA GLN A 560 -6.33 8.68 22.64
C GLN A 560 -6.84 7.49 23.44
N VAL A 561 -7.08 6.38 22.75
CA VAL A 561 -7.29 5.06 23.34
C VAL A 561 -6.64 4.00 22.45
N GLU A 562 -6.05 3.00 23.06
CA GLU A 562 -5.32 1.92 22.39
C GLU A 562 -5.81 0.57 22.91
N PHE A 563 -6.01 -0.36 21.97
CA PHE A 563 -6.41 -1.74 22.22
C PHE A 563 -5.37 -2.69 21.65
N ASP A 564 -4.93 -3.69 22.41
CA ASP A 564 -3.97 -4.72 21.99
C ASP A 564 -4.53 -6.14 22.23
N SER A 565 -4.21 -7.08 21.33
CA SER A 565 -4.76 -8.45 21.37
C SER A 565 -3.98 -9.44 22.24
N ASP A 566 -2.67 -9.28 22.44
CA ASP A 566 -1.82 -10.37 22.96
C ASP A 566 -1.22 -10.08 24.34
N SER A 567 -1.06 -8.79 24.72
CA SER A 567 -0.68 -8.40 26.08
C SER A 567 -0.88 -6.90 26.31
N PRO A 568 -2.09 -6.43 26.68
CA PRO A 568 -2.29 -5.02 26.98
C PRO A 568 -1.36 -4.59 28.11
N GLN A 569 -0.49 -3.63 27.83
CA GLN A 569 0.35 -2.99 28.85
C GLN A 569 -0.51 -2.17 29.81
N ASN A 570 0.11 -1.65 30.87
CA ASN A 570 -0.60 -0.91 31.91
C ASN A 570 -1.24 0.37 31.36
N GLY A 571 -2.54 0.32 31.03
CA GLY A 571 -3.31 1.41 30.41
C GLY A 571 -3.93 1.06 29.05
N GLU A 572 -3.51 -0.03 28.41
CA GLU A 572 -4.08 -0.55 27.17
C GLU A 572 -5.30 -1.43 27.46
N ILE A 573 -6.24 -1.49 26.52
CA ILE A 573 -7.47 -2.27 26.63
C ILE A 573 -7.31 -3.54 25.79
N LEU A 574 -7.91 -4.67 26.21
CA LEU A 574 -7.90 -5.87 25.39
C LEU A 574 -8.70 -5.63 24.10
N LEU A 575 -8.11 -5.94 22.94
CA LEU A 575 -8.81 -5.93 21.65
C LEU A 575 -9.64 -7.21 21.47
N ASP A 576 -10.88 -7.19 21.96
CA ASP A 576 -11.83 -8.32 21.90
C ASP A 576 -12.89 -8.19 20.78
N PHE A 577 -12.67 -7.27 19.84
CA PHE A 577 -13.56 -7.00 18.71
C PHE A 577 -12.78 -6.77 17.42
N ASP A 578 -13.45 -6.91 16.27
CA ASP A 578 -12.92 -6.54 14.96
C ASP A 578 -13.43 -5.15 14.55
N PRO A 579 -12.56 -4.13 14.39
CA PRO A 579 -12.97 -2.81 13.91
C PRO A 579 -13.17 -2.75 12.38
N LEU A 580 -12.73 -3.76 11.63
CA LEU A 580 -12.83 -3.76 10.17
C LEU A 580 -14.28 -3.99 9.72
N GLY A 581 -14.71 -3.26 8.69
CA GLY A 581 -16.10 -3.28 8.21
C GLY A 581 -17.11 -2.66 9.19
N GLN A 582 -16.67 -2.08 10.30
CA GLN A 582 -17.54 -1.49 11.31
C GLN A 582 -17.57 0.03 11.21
N LEU A 583 -18.71 0.62 11.59
CA LEU A 583 -18.82 2.05 11.82
C LEU A 583 -18.08 2.42 13.12
N ILE A 584 -17.10 3.31 13.00
CA ILE A 584 -16.36 3.92 14.12
C ILE A 584 -16.94 5.30 14.38
N GLU A 585 -17.45 5.54 15.59
CA GLU A 585 -18.08 6.80 16.00
C GLU A 585 -17.49 7.33 17.31
N LEU A 586 -17.33 8.65 17.36
CA LEU A 586 -16.93 9.39 18.54
C LEU A 586 -18.04 10.34 18.96
N ILE A 587 -18.72 9.99 20.06
CA ILE A 587 -19.87 10.75 20.57
C ILE A 587 -19.48 11.56 21.80
N HIS A 588 -19.80 12.85 21.78
CA HIS A 588 -19.64 13.75 22.92
C HIS A 588 -20.94 14.52 23.17
N ASN A 589 -21.40 14.54 24.42
CA ASN A 589 -22.68 15.14 24.84
C ASN A 589 -23.90 14.70 24.01
N GLY A 590 -23.88 13.44 23.53
CA GLY A 590 -24.97 12.87 22.73
C GLY A 590 -24.94 13.23 21.23
N GLU A 591 -23.92 13.96 20.77
CA GLU A 591 -23.71 14.29 19.37
C GLU A 591 -22.49 13.55 18.79
N SER A 592 -22.58 13.13 17.52
CA SER A 592 -21.47 12.48 16.81
C SER A 592 -20.52 13.56 16.24
N TYR A 593 -19.30 13.61 16.78
CA TYR A 593 -18.26 14.57 16.34
C TYR A 593 -17.45 14.02 15.18
N PHE A 594 -17.21 12.72 15.21
CA PHE A 594 -16.49 12.00 14.18
C PHE A 594 -17.16 10.67 13.89
N ALA A 595 -17.25 10.32 12.61
CA ALA A 595 -17.76 9.03 12.18
C ALA A 595 -17.05 8.55 10.93
N ARG A 596 -16.75 7.26 10.83
CA ARG A 596 -16.31 6.63 9.58
C ARG A 596 -16.54 5.13 9.62
N GLU A 597 -17.09 4.60 8.53
CA GLU A 597 -17.07 3.16 8.29
C GLU A 597 -15.65 2.74 7.93
N PHE A 598 -15.08 1.85 8.73
CA PHE A 598 -13.80 1.23 8.45
C PHE A 598 -13.95 0.26 7.27
N PRO A 599 -13.03 0.29 6.29
CA PRO A 599 -13.09 -0.65 5.20
C PRO A 599 -12.93 -2.07 5.75
N THR A 600 -13.54 -3.01 5.06
CA THR A 600 -13.18 -4.41 5.19
C THR A 600 -11.72 -4.61 4.76
N ALA A 601 -10.99 -5.57 5.33
CA ALA A 601 -9.60 -5.81 4.92
C ALA A 601 -9.57 -6.25 3.44
N ASN A 602 -9.04 -5.40 2.57
CA ASN A 602 -8.82 -5.70 1.15
C ASN A 602 -7.56 -6.54 0.94
#